data_AF-A0A1C3UHQ0-F1
#
_entry.id   AF-A0A1C3UHQ0-F1
#
_cell.length_a   1.000
_cell.length_b   1.000
_cell.length_c   1.000
_cell.angle_alpha   90.00
_cell.angle_beta   90.00
_cell.angle_gamma   90.00
#
_symmetry.space_group_name_H-M   'P 1'
#
loop_
_entity.id
_entity.type
_entity.pdbx_description
1 polymer ?
#
loop_
_entity_poly.entity_id
_entity_poly.type
_entity_poly.pdbx_seq_one_letter_code
_entity_poly.pdbx_strand_id
1 'polypeptide(L)'
;MFVKSFAIALSLVLAGTGIASAQTKKQTQAAAAAAPAAPTRIQQFDAWGAYSYQSAAGKVCYVLSVPTAKAPTAGIDHGDNFFIVSQRPGQNISYEPQAMMGYPLKDNSKVDVIIDNKTFVMFTKDKAAWVENAAQEPALVAALKSGHSLKVSATSKKGTATSYTYSLKGVTAALKQIENCK
;
A
#
# COMPACT_ATOMS: atom_id res chain seq x y z
N MET A 1 -24.66 -24.02 55.57
CA MET A 1 -25.92 -23.24 55.57
C MET A 1 -26.23 -22.96 54.10
N PHE A 2 -27.29 -23.40 53.43
CA PHE A 2 -28.58 -23.95 53.79
C PHE A 2 -28.94 -25.01 52.73
N VAL A 3 -29.26 -26.21 53.17
CA VAL A 3 -29.86 -27.28 52.35
C VAL A 3 -31.36 -27.08 52.35
N LYS A 4 -32.06 -27.18 51.21
CA LYS A 4 -33.48 -27.58 51.19
C LYS A 4 -33.85 -28.40 49.94
N SER A 5 -34.37 -29.59 50.25
CA SER A 5 -34.99 -30.61 49.42
C SER A 5 -36.41 -30.26 48.91
N PHE A 6 -36.95 -31.23 48.15
CA PHE A 6 -38.35 -31.51 47.77
C PHE A 6 -38.79 -30.86 46.44
N ALA A 7 -39.48 -31.50 45.50
CA ALA A 7 -40.30 -32.71 45.54
C ALA A 7 -40.44 -33.35 44.15
N ILE A 8 -40.83 -34.63 44.16
CA ILE A 8 -41.30 -35.44 43.03
C ILE A 8 -42.65 -34.87 42.54
N ALA A 9 -42.84 -34.77 41.23
CA ALA A 9 -44.17 -34.74 40.61
C ALA A 9 -44.12 -35.46 39.25
N LEU A 10 -44.65 -36.67 39.25
CA LEU A 10 -45.06 -37.46 38.09
C LEU A 10 -46.32 -36.79 37.51
N SER A 11 -46.32 -36.41 36.23
CA SER A 11 -47.56 -35.99 35.56
C SER A 11 -47.57 -36.35 34.07
N LEU A 12 -48.74 -36.82 33.69
CA LEU A 12 -49.09 -37.60 32.51
C LEU A 12 -48.91 -36.88 31.16
N VAL A 13 -48.73 -37.74 30.15
CA VAL A 13 -48.77 -37.51 28.71
C VAL A 13 -50.03 -36.74 28.27
N LEU A 14 -49.85 -35.70 27.45
CA LEU A 14 -50.82 -35.33 26.41
C LEU A 14 -50.13 -35.39 25.05
N ALA A 15 -50.65 -36.26 24.18
CA ALA A 15 -50.33 -36.31 22.77
C ALA A 15 -50.81 -35.02 22.09
N GLY A 16 -49.87 -34.13 21.78
CA GLY A 16 -50.11 -32.98 20.90
C GLY A 16 -49.73 -33.33 19.47
N THR A 17 -50.70 -33.32 18.57
CA THR A 17 -50.47 -33.26 17.11
C THR A 17 -49.87 -31.90 16.78
N GLY A 18 -48.54 -31.81 16.89
CA GLY A 18 -47.77 -30.62 16.55
C GLY A 18 -47.46 -30.57 15.06
N ILE A 19 -47.97 -29.54 14.40
CA ILE A 19 -47.65 -29.15 13.03
C ILE A 19 -46.15 -28.85 12.99
N ALA A 20 -45.39 -29.62 12.20
CA ALA A 20 -43.95 -29.44 12.05
C ALA A 20 -43.68 -28.15 11.27
N SER A 21 -43.51 -27.04 11.98
CA SER A 21 -42.93 -25.81 11.43
C SER A 21 -41.45 -26.07 11.15
N ALA A 22 -41.13 -26.35 9.89
CA ALA A 22 -39.77 -26.44 9.38
C ALA A 22 -39.08 -25.07 9.54
N GLN A 23 -38.37 -24.88 10.65
CA GLN A 23 -37.47 -23.75 10.82
C GLN A 23 -36.25 -23.96 9.91
N THR A 24 -36.31 -23.38 8.72
CA THR A 24 -35.14 -23.15 7.87
C THR A 24 -34.18 -22.24 8.63
N LYS A 25 -33.15 -22.84 9.24
CA LYS A 25 -31.96 -22.09 9.69
C LYS A 25 -31.36 -21.42 8.45
N LYS A 26 -31.66 -20.14 8.26
CA LYS A 26 -30.99 -19.26 7.31
C LYS A 26 -29.55 -19.12 7.80
N GLN A 27 -28.72 -20.07 7.39
CA GLN A 27 -27.29 -20.08 7.64
C GLN A 27 -26.72 -18.87 6.91
N THR A 28 -26.56 -17.76 7.61
CA THR A 28 -25.83 -16.59 7.15
C THR A 28 -24.39 -17.01 6.95
N GLN A 29 -24.07 -17.43 5.73
CA GLN A 29 -22.72 -17.69 5.29
C GLN A 29 -21.98 -16.36 5.35
N ALA A 30 -21.16 -16.18 6.37
CA ALA A 30 -20.27 -15.04 6.47
C ALA A 30 -19.40 -15.03 5.21
N ALA A 31 -19.58 -14.03 4.36
CA ALA A 31 -18.73 -13.83 3.20
C ALA A 31 -17.30 -13.66 3.71
N ALA A 32 -16.42 -14.63 3.42
CA ALA A 32 -15.00 -14.48 3.65
C ALA A 32 -14.55 -13.26 2.84
N ALA A 33 -14.06 -12.22 3.51
CA ALA A 33 -13.47 -11.07 2.85
C ALA A 33 -12.28 -11.59 2.02
N ALA A 34 -12.40 -11.52 0.69
CA ALA A 34 -11.31 -11.89 -0.20
C ALA A 34 -10.10 -11.02 0.14
N ALA A 35 -8.93 -11.65 0.36
CA ALA A 35 -7.69 -10.92 0.52
C ALA A 35 -7.43 -10.06 -0.73
N PRO A 36 -6.89 -8.84 -0.59
CA PRO A 36 -6.60 -7.98 -1.73
C PRO A 36 -5.67 -8.71 -2.71
N ALA A 37 -6.01 -8.66 -4.00
CA ALA A 37 -5.24 -9.33 -5.04
C ALA A 37 -3.80 -8.77 -5.07
N ALA A 38 -2.81 -9.67 -5.11
CA ALA A 38 -1.41 -9.28 -5.27
C ALA A 38 -1.21 -8.52 -6.60
N PRO A 39 -0.32 -7.52 -6.65
CA PRO A 39 -0.06 -6.81 -7.89
C PRO A 39 0.53 -7.71 -8.98
N THR A 40 0.03 -7.56 -10.19
CA THR A 40 0.53 -8.22 -11.40
C THR A 40 1.50 -7.30 -12.13
N ARG A 41 2.70 -7.80 -12.46
CA ARG A 41 3.65 -7.08 -13.30
C ARG A 41 3.15 -7.04 -14.74
N ILE A 42 3.06 -5.84 -15.30
CA ILE A 42 2.74 -5.59 -16.71
C ILE A 42 4.00 -5.80 -17.55
N GLN A 43 5.07 -5.08 -17.24
CA GLN A 43 6.34 -5.12 -17.99
C GLN A 43 7.50 -4.52 -17.16
N GLN A 44 8.75 -4.89 -17.47
CA GLN A 44 9.96 -4.30 -16.90
C GLN A 44 10.66 -3.41 -17.96
N PHE A 45 11.13 -2.24 -17.54
CA PHE A 45 11.85 -1.25 -18.35
C PHE A 45 13.11 -0.82 -17.59
N ASP A 46 14.24 -1.48 -17.87
CA ASP A 46 15.51 -1.24 -17.17
C ASP A 46 15.31 -1.29 -15.63
N ALA A 47 15.44 -0.16 -14.93
CA ALA A 47 15.30 -0.09 -13.48
C ALA A 47 13.84 0.00 -12.99
N TRP A 48 12.88 0.22 -13.90
CA TRP A 48 11.47 0.50 -13.56
C TRP A 48 10.54 -0.61 -14.03
N GLY A 49 9.75 -1.16 -13.11
CA GLY A 49 8.67 -2.09 -13.46
C GLY A 49 7.32 -1.40 -13.46
N ALA A 50 6.47 -1.73 -14.42
CA ALA A 50 5.05 -1.35 -14.47
C ALA A 50 4.18 -2.47 -13.90
N TYR A 51 3.21 -2.13 -13.06
CA TYR A 51 2.38 -3.07 -12.31
C TYR A 51 0.92 -2.61 -12.32
N SER A 52 0.01 -3.55 -12.05
CA SER A 52 -1.40 -3.25 -11.79
C SER A 52 -2.02 -4.18 -10.75
N TYR A 53 -3.08 -3.72 -10.09
CA TYR A 53 -3.95 -4.55 -9.27
C TYR A 53 -5.39 -4.04 -9.36
N GLN A 54 -6.35 -4.90 -8.99
CA GLN A 54 -7.75 -4.52 -8.90
C GLN A 54 -8.09 -4.01 -7.51
N SER A 55 -8.59 -2.77 -7.44
CA SER A 55 -9.16 -2.19 -6.22
C SER A 55 -10.69 -2.14 -6.33
N ALA A 56 -11.36 -1.87 -5.20
CA ALA A 56 -12.81 -1.63 -5.21
C ALA A 56 -13.21 -0.42 -6.09
N ALA A 57 -12.31 0.54 -6.29
CA ALA A 57 -12.53 1.75 -7.09
C ALA A 57 -12.11 1.59 -8.58
N GLY A 58 -11.70 0.39 -9.00
CA GLY A 58 -11.23 0.12 -10.36
C GLY A 58 -9.77 -0.33 -10.40
N LYS A 59 -9.23 -0.42 -11.62
CA LYS A 59 -7.86 -0.85 -11.86
C LYS A 59 -6.89 0.24 -11.41
N VAL A 60 -5.88 -0.15 -10.64
CA VAL A 60 -4.78 0.72 -10.24
C VAL A 60 -3.55 0.30 -11.00
N CYS A 61 -2.87 1.26 -11.64
CA CYS A 61 -1.58 1.06 -12.27
C CYS A 61 -0.54 1.98 -11.65
N TYR A 62 0.67 1.45 -11.52
CA TYR A 62 1.80 2.18 -10.97
C TYR A 62 3.10 1.65 -11.55
N VAL A 63 4.13 2.49 -11.49
CA VAL A 63 5.50 2.08 -11.76
C VAL A 63 6.32 2.14 -10.48
N LEU A 64 7.31 1.27 -10.34
CA LEU A 64 8.19 1.26 -9.19
C LEU A 64 9.64 0.99 -9.60
N SER A 65 10.57 1.57 -8.85
CA SER A 65 12.01 1.23 -8.88
C SER A 65 12.47 0.82 -7.48
N VAL A 66 13.48 -0.05 -7.46
CA VAL A 66 14.26 -0.39 -6.26
C VAL A 66 15.58 0.39 -6.26
N PRO A 67 16.21 0.63 -5.09
CA PRO A 67 17.45 1.37 -5.03
C PRO A 67 18.64 0.55 -5.53
N THR A 68 19.54 1.22 -6.25
CA THR A 68 20.84 0.69 -6.69
C THR A 68 21.91 0.84 -5.60
N ALA A 69 21.73 1.75 -4.64
CA ALA A 69 22.60 1.91 -3.49
C ALA A 69 21.79 2.29 -2.24
N LYS A 70 22.27 1.86 -1.07
CA LYS A 70 21.68 2.12 0.25
C LYS A 70 22.78 2.58 1.22
N ALA A 71 22.46 3.51 2.10
CA ALA A 71 23.36 3.94 3.18
C ALA A 71 22.59 4.22 4.48
N PRO A 72 23.19 3.98 5.67
CA PRO A 72 24.50 3.38 5.94
C PRO A 72 24.71 1.96 5.37
N THR A 73 25.93 1.59 4.99
CA THR A 73 26.21 0.29 4.33
C THR A 73 26.34 -0.89 5.30
N ALA A 74 26.39 -0.63 6.61
CA ALA A 74 26.58 -1.65 7.64
C ALA A 74 25.75 -1.34 8.88
N GLY A 75 25.46 -2.37 9.66
CA GLY A 75 24.87 -2.25 11.00
C GLY A 75 23.36 -1.96 11.02
N ILE A 76 22.68 -1.97 9.87
CA ILE A 76 21.24 -1.77 9.80
C ILE A 76 20.58 -2.67 8.75
N ASP A 77 19.33 -3.06 9.02
CA ASP A 77 18.42 -3.61 8.02
C ASP A 77 17.60 -2.47 7.40
N HIS A 78 17.70 -2.34 6.09
CA HIS A 78 16.96 -1.34 5.33
C HIS A 78 15.52 -1.76 5.04
N GLY A 79 15.23 -3.06 5.05
CA GLY A 79 14.04 -3.62 4.43
C GLY A 79 13.92 -3.29 2.94
N ASP A 80 12.69 -3.41 2.44
CA ASP A 80 12.33 -3.11 1.06
C ASP A 80 11.94 -1.65 0.90
N ASN A 81 12.64 -0.95 0.01
CA ASN A 81 12.47 0.47 -0.20
C ASN A 81 12.18 0.69 -1.68
N PHE A 82 11.14 1.46 -1.98
CA PHE A 82 10.66 1.68 -3.33
C PHE A 82 10.43 3.17 -3.56
N PHE A 83 10.71 3.62 -4.78
CA PHE A 83 10.13 4.85 -5.29
C PHE A 83 9.06 4.48 -6.31
N ILE A 84 7.86 5.01 -6.12
CA ILE A 84 6.66 4.61 -6.84
C ILE A 84 6.03 5.84 -7.47
N VAL A 85 5.47 5.67 -8.66
CA VAL A 85 4.63 6.67 -9.29
C VAL A 85 3.34 5.99 -9.71
N SER A 86 2.25 6.35 -9.04
CA SER A 86 0.91 5.78 -9.26
C SER A 86 0.09 6.70 -10.15
N GLN A 87 -0.74 6.14 -11.03
CA GLN A 87 -1.76 6.92 -11.72
C GLN A 87 -2.98 7.09 -10.82
N ARG A 88 -3.51 8.32 -10.71
CA ARG A 88 -4.76 8.55 -9.96
C ARG A 88 -5.94 7.95 -10.74
N PRO A 89 -6.76 7.07 -10.12
CA PRO A 89 -7.93 6.49 -10.78
C PRO A 89 -8.89 7.54 -11.32
N GLY A 90 -9.40 7.33 -12.53
CA GLY A 90 -10.39 8.23 -13.16
C GLY A 90 -9.84 9.59 -13.60
N GLN A 91 -8.54 9.86 -13.44
CA GLN A 91 -7.90 11.09 -13.89
C GLN A 91 -6.87 10.76 -14.98
N ASN A 92 -7.13 11.24 -16.21
CA ASN A 92 -6.16 11.10 -17.29
C ASN A 92 -4.89 11.90 -16.97
N ILE A 93 -3.74 11.20 -16.97
CA ILE A 93 -2.39 11.78 -16.87
C ILE A 93 -2.18 12.59 -15.57
N SER A 94 -2.67 12.07 -14.45
CA SER A 94 -2.32 12.55 -13.11
C SER A 94 -1.53 11.48 -12.37
N TYR A 95 -0.34 11.83 -11.92
CA TYR A 95 0.62 10.92 -11.30
C TYR A 95 0.94 11.38 -9.89
N GLU A 96 0.97 10.44 -8.95
CA GLU A 96 1.33 10.66 -7.56
C GLU A 96 2.65 9.94 -7.23
N PRO A 97 3.76 10.68 -7.11
CA PRO A 97 5.04 10.13 -6.66
C PRO A 97 5.03 9.84 -5.15
N GLN A 98 5.58 8.70 -4.77
CA GLN A 98 5.64 8.24 -3.40
C GLN A 98 6.97 7.53 -3.10
N ALA A 99 7.58 7.84 -1.95
CA ALA A 99 8.63 7.01 -1.38
C ALA A 99 8.00 6.03 -0.37
N MET A 100 8.26 4.73 -0.53
CA MET A 100 7.86 3.70 0.43
C MET A 100 9.08 3.07 1.06
N MET A 101 9.16 3.12 2.39
CA MET A 101 10.29 2.62 3.16
C MET A 101 10.00 1.28 3.83
N GLY A 102 11.05 0.49 4.03
CA GLY A 102 10.94 -0.81 4.71
C GLY A 102 10.61 -0.68 6.21
N TYR A 103 10.78 0.51 6.77
CA TYR A 103 10.68 0.82 8.18
C TYR A 103 9.78 2.04 8.43
N PRO A 104 9.23 2.19 9.65
CA PRO A 104 8.52 3.40 10.04
C PRO A 104 9.45 4.61 10.00
N LEU A 105 8.98 5.69 9.38
CA LEU A 105 9.62 6.99 9.36
C LEU A 105 9.46 7.69 10.70
N LYS A 106 10.35 8.63 11.01
CA LYS A 106 10.23 9.47 12.21
C LYS A 106 9.01 10.38 12.08
N ASP A 107 8.19 10.41 13.12
CA ASP A 107 7.01 11.27 13.16
C ASP A 107 7.43 12.74 12.97
N ASN A 108 6.69 13.48 12.16
CA ASN A 108 6.97 14.87 11.76
C ASN A 108 8.32 15.11 11.05
N SER A 109 9.00 14.05 10.58
CA SER A 109 10.17 14.22 9.71
C SER A 109 9.78 14.53 8.27
N LYS A 110 10.77 14.91 7.47
CA LYS A 110 10.64 15.08 6.02
C LYS A 110 11.48 14.04 5.30
N VAL A 111 11.09 13.76 4.06
CA VAL A 111 11.89 12.99 3.12
C VAL A 111 12.30 13.91 1.98
N ASP A 112 13.59 14.00 1.73
CA ASP A 112 14.13 14.79 0.63
C ASP A 112 14.36 13.89 -0.59
N VAL A 113 13.75 14.29 -1.71
CA VAL A 113 13.86 13.65 -3.02
C VAL A 113 14.67 14.57 -3.91
N ILE A 114 15.87 14.13 -4.28
CA ILE A 114 16.80 14.88 -5.11
C ILE A 114 16.93 14.16 -6.44
N ILE A 115 16.51 14.81 -7.52
CA ILE A 115 16.67 14.31 -8.90
C ILE A 115 17.68 15.21 -9.59
N ASP A 116 18.87 14.67 -9.84
CA ASP A 116 20.05 15.42 -10.28
C ASP A 116 20.30 16.66 -9.41
N ASN A 117 19.90 17.87 -9.85
CA ASN A 117 20.05 19.13 -9.11
C ASN A 117 18.73 19.73 -8.58
N LYS A 118 17.61 19.01 -8.68
CA LYS A 118 16.28 19.46 -8.25
C LYS A 118 15.88 18.75 -6.96
N THR A 119 15.41 19.51 -5.97
CA THR A 119 14.97 18.99 -4.67
C THR A 119 13.47 19.14 -4.49
N PHE A 120 12.83 18.08 -4.02
CA PHE A 120 11.42 18.02 -3.63
C PHE A 120 11.32 17.51 -2.20
N VAL A 121 10.51 18.17 -1.39
CA VAL A 121 10.30 17.80 0.02
C VAL A 121 8.98 17.05 0.15
N MET A 122 9.04 15.91 0.83
CA MET A 122 7.89 15.05 1.07
C MET A 122 7.53 15.00 2.56
N PHE A 123 6.25 15.05 2.88
CA PHE A 123 5.76 14.75 4.22
C PHE A 123 5.68 13.25 4.43
N THR A 124 5.91 12.81 5.67
CA THR A 124 5.89 11.39 6.04
C THR A 124 4.60 10.99 6.75
N LYS A 125 4.11 9.79 6.47
CA LYS A 125 3.11 9.09 7.29
C LYS A 125 3.43 7.60 7.31
N ASP A 126 3.53 7.04 8.51
CA ASP A 126 3.91 5.65 8.75
C ASP A 126 5.23 5.27 8.06
N LYS A 127 5.16 4.51 6.96
CA LYS A 127 6.32 4.07 6.17
C LYS A 127 6.46 4.80 4.84
N ALA A 128 5.59 5.75 4.53
CA ALA A 128 5.50 6.37 3.23
C ALA A 128 5.67 7.88 3.29
N ALA A 129 6.06 8.46 2.16
CA ALA A 129 6.17 9.90 2.00
C ALA A 129 5.63 10.35 0.64
N TRP A 130 4.95 11.51 0.64
CA TRP A 130 4.31 12.13 -0.53
C TRP A 130 4.72 13.60 -0.62
N VAL A 131 4.66 14.17 -1.82
CA VAL A 131 4.93 15.60 -2.02
C VAL A 131 3.97 16.43 -1.17
N GLU A 132 4.48 17.44 -0.46
CA GLU A 132 3.64 18.29 0.41
C GLU A 132 2.61 19.10 -0.36
N ASN A 133 3.00 19.59 -1.53
CA ASN A 133 2.15 20.35 -2.41
C ASN A 133 1.89 19.53 -3.67
N ALA A 134 0.66 19.07 -3.87
CA ALA A 134 0.26 18.33 -5.06
C ALA A 134 0.56 19.09 -6.37
N ALA A 135 0.60 20.42 -6.35
CA ALA A 135 0.97 21.23 -7.51
C ALA A 135 2.44 21.04 -7.95
N GLN A 136 3.29 20.47 -7.10
CA GLN A 136 4.68 20.13 -7.44
C GLN A 136 4.83 18.73 -8.06
N GLU A 137 3.79 17.88 -8.00
CA GLU A 137 3.85 16.52 -8.58
C GLU A 137 4.18 16.52 -10.09
N PRO A 138 3.60 17.41 -10.94
CA PRO A 138 3.96 17.47 -12.36
C PRO A 138 5.44 17.81 -12.57
N ALA A 139 5.99 18.71 -11.75
CA ALA A 139 7.40 19.10 -11.82
C ALA A 139 8.33 17.95 -11.38
N LEU A 140 7.94 17.19 -10.36
CA LEU A 140 8.66 16.00 -9.91
C LEU A 140 8.65 14.92 -11.00
N VAL A 141 7.48 14.63 -11.58
CA VAL A 141 7.35 13.64 -12.67
C VAL A 141 8.14 14.07 -13.91
N ALA A 142 8.14 15.36 -14.24
CA ALA A 142 8.98 15.88 -15.32
C ALA A 142 10.48 15.72 -15.02
N ALA A 143 10.89 15.94 -13.76
CA ALA A 143 12.27 15.69 -13.33
C ALA A 143 12.63 14.20 -13.42
N LEU A 144 11.74 13.28 -13.02
CA LEU A 144 11.97 11.83 -13.19
C LEU A 144 12.21 11.48 -14.66
N LYS A 145 11.35 11.97 -15.57
CA LYS A 145 11.43 11.66 -17.00
C LYS A 145 12.70 12.18 -17.69
N SER A 146 13.27 13.28 -17.18
CA SER A 146 14.43 13.96 -17.78
C SER A 146 15.75 13.72 -17.06
N GLY A 147 15.70 13.25 -15.82
CA GLY A 147 16.87 13.04 -14.98
C GLY A 147 17.53 11.67 -15.16
N HIS A 148 18.65 11.48 -14.46
CA HIS A 148 19.46 10.25 -14.55
C HIS A 148 19.47 9.47 -13.25
N SER A 149 19.52 10.19 -12.11
CA SER A 149 19.60 9.61 -10.78
C SER A 149 18.61 10.29 -9.85
N LEU A 150 17.99 9.48 -8.99
CA LEU A 150 17.14 9.92 -7.90
C LEU A 150 17.79 9.51 -6.57
N LYS A 151 17.92 10.44 -5.63
CA LYS A 151 18.32 10.17 -4.25
C LYS A 151 17.17 10.48 -3.30
N VAL A 152 16.85 9.55 -2.42
CA VAL A 152 15.86 9.71 -1.34
C VAL A 152 16.60 9.71 -0.02
N SER A 153 16.44 10.75 0.80
CA SER A 153 17.01 10.85 2.14
C SER A 153 15.89 10.86 3.18
N ALA A 154 15.99 9.99 4.18
CA ALA A 154 14.92 9.73 5.15
C ALA A 154 15.49 9.51 6.56
N THR A 155 14.66 9.75 7.58
CA THR A 155 15.00 9.42 8.97
C THR A 155 14.03 8.37 9.49
N SER A 156 14.56 7.24 9.94
CA SER A 156 13.75 6.19 10.58
C SER A 156 13.17 6.67 11.91
N LYS A 157 12.09 6.02 12.39
CA LYS A 157 11.51 6.28 13.71
C LYS A 157 12.50 6.15 14.87
N LYS A 158 13.56 5.35 14.70
CA LYS A 158 14.64 5.17 15.67
C LYS A 158 15.70 6.29 15.62
N GLY A 159 15.58 7.25 14.70
CA GLY A 159 16.51 8.37 14.54
C GLY A 159 17.65 8.11 13.56
N THR A 160 17.78 6.92 12.98
CA THR A 160 18.81 6.62 11.98
C THR A 160 18.53 7.37 10.68
N ALA A 161 19.50 8.18 10.24
CA ALA A 161 19.51 8.79 8.91
C ALA A 161 19.83 7.72 7.86
N THR A 162 19.09 7.74 6.76
CA THR A 162 19.18 6.75 5.68
C THR A 162 19.12 7.43 4.33
N SER A 163 19.78 6.86 3.33
CA SER A 163 19.63 7.32 1.96
C SER A 163 19.65 6.20 0.94
N TYR A 164 18.97 6.44 -0.17
CA TYR A 164 18.76 5.48 -1.24
C TYR A 164 18.95 6.15 -2.59
N THR A 165 19.73 5.53 -3.47
CA THR A 165 19.91 5.99 -4.85
C THR A 165 19.14 5.06 -5.78
N TYR A 166 18.46 5.63 -6.77
CA TYR A 166 17.68 4.93 -7.79
C TYR A 166 18.15 5.38 -9.17
N SER A 167 18.23 4.44 -10.12
CA SER A 167 18.42 4.78 -11.53
C SER A 167 17.11 5.26 -12.14
N LEU A 168 17.15 6.31 -12.95
CA LEU A 168 15.99 6.78 -13.71
C LEU A 168 15.89 6.16 -15.11
N LYS A 169 16.81 5.25 -15.46
CA LYS A 169 16.78 4.54 -16.74
C LYS A 169 15.50 3.70 -16.85
N GLY A 170 14.71 3.98 -17.89
CA GLY A 170 13.46 3.27 -18.19
C GLY A 170 12.18 3.90 -17.63
N VAL A 171 12.26 4.93 -16.78
CA VAL A 171 11.08 5.54 -16.13
C VAL A 171 10.07 6.11 -17.13
N THR A 172 10.55 6.77 -18.19
CA THR A 172 9.68 7.35 -19.23
C THR A 172 8.91 6.27 -19.99
N ALA A 173 9.55 5.14 -20.31
CA ALA A 173 8.90 4.01 -20.96
C ALA A 173 7.89 3.33 -20.03
N ALA A 174 8.25 3.15 -18.76
CA ALA A 174 7.36 2.60 -17.75
C ALA A 174 6.11 3.47 -17.52
N LEU A 175 6.27 4.79 -17.41
CA LEU A 175 5.14 5.71 -17.27
C LEU A 175 4.24 5.69 -18.51
N LYS A 176 4.82 5.64 -19.71
CA LYS A 176 4.06 5.49 -20.96
C LYS A 176 3.26 4.20 -20.99
N GLN A 177 3.79 3.10 -20.43
CA GLN A 177 3.09 1.82 -20.36
C GLN A 177 1.80 1.89 -19.53
N ILE A 178 1.77 2.73 -18.51
CA ILE A 178 0.61 2.85 -17.62
C ILE A 178 -0.32 4.02 -17.97
N GLU A 179 0.05 4.92 -18.89
CA GLU A 179 -0.69 6.17 -19.21
C GLU A 179 -2.18 5.95 -19.53
N ASN A 180 -2.50 4.83 -20.19
CA ASN A 180 -3.87 4.48 -20.60
C ASN A 180 -4.54 3.46 -19.67
N CYS A 181 -4.05 3.31 -18.43
CA CYS A 181 -4.69 2.45 -17.46
C CYS A 181 -6.07 2.99 -17.08
N LYS A 182 -7.08 2.12 -17.18
CA LYS A 182 -8.49 2.38 -16.89
C LYS A 182 -9.01 1.28 -15.97
#